data_AF-A0A3P7LDC9-F1
#
_entry.id   AF-A0A3P7LDC9-F1
#
_cell.length_a   1.000
_cell.length_b   1.000
_cell.length_c   1.000
_cell.angle_alpha   90.00
_cell.angle_beta   90.00
_cell.angle_gamma   90.00
#
_symmetry.space_group_name_H-M   'P 1'
#
loop_
_entity.id
_entity.type
_entity.pdbx_description
1 polymer ?
#
loop_
_entity_poly.entity_id
_entity_poly.type
_entity_poly.pdbx_seq_one_letter_code
_entity_poly.pdbx_strand_id
1 'polypeptide(L)'
;MLGSRLHGQSLAVRRGDTSSQVAAHTYETGHEFNFAAARIIAHAVNKTNRKLIEAWSTDGNSIFHPSSLDTTDLYTSTRYGLGLPEGPLELKSGDGLPLETNADFLGAVSFTKGCYVGQELTTRTHFTGVIRRRLLPIVVASPVDAGQQPALDSHDKQFGIALFRLAETADAIKSGDILWSRLTTAEPLADDVAEVEHLEEG
;
A
#
# COMPACT_ATOMS: atom_id res chain seq x y z
N MET A 1 21.54 17.38 -28.62
CA MET A 1 22.38 16.37 -27.94
C MET A 1 21.80 15.89 -26.59
N LEU A 2 20.47 15.95 -26.39
CA LEU A 2 19.80 15.35 -25.21
C LEU A 2 19.12 14.00 -25.55
N GLY A 3 18.70 13.82 -26.81
CA GLY A 3 17.98 12.62 -27.27
C GLY A 3 18.80 11.33 -27.27
N SER A 4 20.11 11.40 -27.52
CA SER A 4 20.99 10.22 -27.49
C SER A 4 21.26 9.71 -26.06
N ARG A 5 21.22 10.59 -25.06
CA ARG A 5 21.41 10.22 -23.65
C ARG A 5 20.17 9.56 -23.05
N LEU A 6 18.98 10.01 -23.44
CA LEU A 6 17.72 9.36 -23.05
C LEU A 6 17.51 8.02 -23.77
N HIS A 7 17.95 7.90 -25.02
CA HIS A 7 17.88 6.62 -25.74
C HIS A 7 18.80 5.54 -25.13
N GLY A 8 19.92 5.95 -24.51
CA GLY A 8 20.80 5.04 -23.76
C GLY A 8 20.26 4.59 -22.40
N GLN A 9 19.43 5.41 -21.73
CA GLN A 9 18.77 5.03 -20.47
C GLN A 9 17.45 4.27 -20.67
N SER A 10 16.89 4.29 -21.88
CA SER A 10 15.58 3.68 -22.20
C SER A 10 15.65 2.19 -22.55
N LEU A 11 16.85 1.62 -22.75
CA LEU A 11 17.02 0.18 -22.75
C LEU A 11 16.96 -0.26 -21.29
N ALA A 12 15.80 -0.80 -20.87
CA ALA A 12 15.61 -1.31 -19.52
C ALA A 12 16.78 -2.24 -19.17
N VAL A 13 17.61 -1.83 -18.21
CA VAL A 13 18.75 -2.61 -17.71
C VAL A 13 18.20 -3.91 -17.14
N ARG A 14 18.28 -4.98 -17.93
CA ARG A 14 17.85 -6.32 -17.52
C ARG A 14 18.87 -6.87 -16.52
N ARG A 15 18.45 -7.81 -15.68
CA ARG A 15 19.39 -8.53 -14.80
C ARG A 15 20.49 -9.17 -15.65
N GLY A 16 21.75 -8.97 -15.26
CA GLY A 16 22.90 -9.49 -16.01
C GLY A 16 23.27 -8.71 -17.28
N ASP A 17 22.68 -7.54 -17.52
CA ASP A 17 23.08 -6.70 -18.64
C ASP A 17 24.52 -6.16 -18.46
N THR A 18 25.31 -6.26 -19.53
CA THR A 18 26.69 -5.78 -19.62
C THR A 18 26.81 -4.26 -19.47
N SER A 19 25.74 -3.51 -19.79
CA SER A 19 25.66 -2.06 -19.56
C SER A 19 25.18 -1.68 -18.16
N SER A 20 24.96 -2.63 -17.25
CA SER A 20 24.52 -2.34 -15.90
C SER A 20 25.65 -1.76 -15.03
N GLN A 21 25.29 -0.95 -14.04
CA GLN A 21 26.24 -0.47 -13.03
C GLN A 21 26.91 -1.62 -12.25
N VAL A 22 26.19 -2.75 -12.11
CA VAL A 22 26.73 -3.95 -11.46
C VAL A 22 27.83 -4.59 -12.32
N ALA A 23 27.64 -4.65 -13.64
CA ALA A 23 28.67 -5.15 -14.55
C ALA A 23 29.93 -4.29 -14.48
N ALA A 24 29.80 -2.95 -14.50
CA ALA A 24 30.93 -2.03 -14.33
C ALA A 24 31.68 -2.26 -13.01
N HIS A 25 30.95 -2.38 -11.89
CA HIS A 25 31.53 -2.67 -10.58
C HIS A 25 32.29 -4.02 -10.56
N THR A 26 31.75 -5.06 -11.20
CA THR A 26 32.41 -6.36 -11.31
C THR A 26 33.73 -6.26 -12.08
N TYR A 27 33.80 -5.46 -13.15
CA TYR A 27 35.07 -5.19 -13.85
C TYR A 27 36.09 -4.43 -12.99
N GLU A 28 35.65 -3.46 -12.20
CA GLU A 28 36.53 -2.60 -11.40
C GLU A 28 37.07 -3.29 -10.14
N THR A 29 36.25 -4.11 -9.49
CA THR A 29 36.57 -4.69 -8.17
C THR A 29 36.88 -6.19 -8.22
N GLY A 30 36.55 -6.86 -9.33
CA GLY A 30 36.60 -8.33 -9.44
C GLY A 30 35.52 -9.05 -8.62
N HIS A 31 34.61 -8.32 -7.96
CA HIS A 31 33.50 -8.90 -7.21
C HIS A 31 32.32 -9.21 -8.13
N GLU A 32 31.92 -10.48 -8.14
CA GLU A 32 30.76 -10.94 -8.92
C GLU A 32 29.48 -10.89 -8.08
N PHE A 33 28.45 -10.22 -8.60
CA PHE A 33 27.13 -10.21 -7.99
C PHE A 33 26.30 -11.40 -8.48
N ASN A 34 25.86 -12.26 -7.56
CA ASN A 34 25.05 -13.42 -7.91
C ASN A 34 23.58 -13.04 -8.15
N PHE A 35 23.25 -12.66 -9.38
CA PHE A 35 21.88 -12.32 -9.79
C PHE A 35 20.89 -13.50 -9.69
N ALA A 36 21.38 -14.74 -9.81
CA ALA A 36 20.55 -15.94 -9.73
C ALA A 36 20.10 -16.22 -8.29
N ALA A 37 20.94 -15.90 -7.30
CA ALA A 37 20.59 -15.99 -5.88
C ALA A 37 19.84 -14.75 -5.36
N ALA A 38 19.84 -13.63 -6.10
CA ALA A 38 19.19 -12.39 -5.68
C ALA A 38 17.67 -12.41 -5.94
N ARG A 39 16.88 -12.22 -4.89
CA ARG A 39 15.41 -12.08 -4.98
C ARG A 39 14.99 -10.64 -4.65
N ILE A 40 14.13 -10.06 -5.48
CA ILE A 40 13.45 -8.80 -5.11
C ILE A 40 12.33 -9.19 -4.14
N ILE A 41 12.37 -8.65 -2.93
CA ILE A 41 11.42 -9.00 -1.87
C ILE A 41 10.16 -8.13 -1.97
N ALA A 42 10.32 -6.83 -2.21
CA ALA A 42 9.23 -5.90 -2.48
C ALA A 42 9.77 -4.57 -3.06
N HIS A 43 8.87 -3.74 -3.58
CA HIS A 43 9.13 -2.36 -3.97
C HIS A 43 8.41 -1.41 -3.01
N ALA A 44 9.07 -0.33 -2.60
CA ALA A 44 8.52 0.67 -1.71
C ALA A 44 8.63 2.05 -2.31
N VAL A 45 7.52 2.78 -2.35
CA VAL A 45 7.45 4.15 -2.89
C VAL A 45 7.92 5.22 -1.90
N ASN A 46 8.00 4.89 -0.61
CA ASN A 46 8.41 5.83 0.43
C ASN A 46 9.36 5.15 1.45
N LYS A 47 10.02 5.99 2.26
CA LYS A 47 11.00 5.55 3.27
C LYS A 47 10.38 4.67 4.37
N THR A 48 9.13 4.94 4.75
CA THR A 48 8.42 4.22 5.83
C THR A 48 8.11 2.79 5.42
N ASN A 49 7.49 2.59 4.25
CA ASN A 49 7.21 1.27 3.68
C ASN A 49 8.51 0.50 3.42
N ARG A 50 9.56 1.19 2.95
CA ARG A 50 10.88 0.58 2.76
C ARG A 50 11.42 0.03 4.08
N LYS A 51 11.40 0.85 5.14
CA LYS A 51 11.85 0.45 6.48
C LYS A 51 11.01 -0.71 7.04
N LEU A 52 9.69 -0.71 6.82
CA LEU A 52 8.82 -1.80 7.24
C LEU A 52 9.17 -3.10 6.50
N ILE A 53 9.36 -3.06 5.19
CA ILE A 53 9.77 -4.22 4.38
C ILE A 53 11.14 -4.74 4.84
N GLU A 54 12.10 -3.83 5.04
CA GLU A 54 13.43 -4.18 5.55
C GLU A 54 13.32 -4.87 6.91
N ALA A 55 12.54 -4.30 7.86
CA ALA A 55 12.32 -4.88 9.17
C ALA A 55 11.61 -6.23 9.13
N TRP A 56 10.60 -6.39 8.27
CA TRP A 56 9.84 -7.63 8.15
C TRP A 56 10.65 -8.75 7.47
N SER A 57 11.56 -8.40 6.56
CA SER A 57 12.41 -9.35 5.86
C SER A 57 13.75 -9.61 6.56
N THR A 58 14.06 -8.91 7.65
CA THR A 58 15.32 -9.09 8.38
C THR A 58 15.34 -10.46 9.07
N ASP A 59 16.41 -11.20 8.85
CA ASP A 59 16.73 -12.46 9.52
C ASP A 59 18.09 -12.38 10.24
N GLY A 60 18.53 -13.49 10.84
CA GLY A 60 19.79 -13.56 11.57
C GLY A 60 21.05 -13.39 10.71
N ASN A 61 20.93 -13.40 9.38
CA ASN A 61 22.05 -13.26 8.43
C ASN A 61 21.97 -11.96 7.62
N SER A 62 21.02 -11.09 7.95
CA SER A 62 20.78 -9.84 7.27
C SER A 62 21.82 -8.80 7.65
N ILE A 63 22.37 -8.09 6.65
CA ILE A 63 23.36 -7.02 6.86
C ILE A 63 22.76 -5.85 7.64
N PHE A 64 21.47 -5.62 7.47
CA PHE A 64 20.71 -4.61 8.20
C PHE A 64 19.94 -5.27 9.33
N HIS A 65 20.25 -4.85 10.57
CA HIS A 65 19.43 -5.14 11.73
C HIS A 65 18.81 -3.83 12.21
N PRO A 66 17.49 -3.65 12.11
CA PRO A 66 16.83 -2.44 12.58
C PRO A 66 16.70 -2.48 14.11
N SER A 67 17.83 -2.42 14.82
CA SER A 67 17.88 -2.41 16.29
C SER A 67 17.38 -1.11 16.93
N SER A 68 17.02 -0.11 16.12
CA SER A 68 16.60 1.23 16.55
C SER A 68 15.23 1.67 16.03
N LEU A 69 14.50 0.80 15.34
CA LEU A 69 13.16 1.10 14.83
C LEU A 69 12.11 0.42 15.69
N ASP A 70 11.13 1.18 16.18
CA ASP A 70 9.92 0.58 16.73
C ASP A 70 9.09 0.03 15.57
N THR A 71 9.15 -1.29 15.38
CA THR A 71 8.40 -2.01 14.35
C THR A 71 6.89 -1.82 14.53
N THR A 72 6.41 -1.62 15.76
CA THR A 72 4.99 -1.42 16.08
C THR A 72 4.48 -0.10 15.52
N ASP A 73 5.29 0.96 15.66
CA ASP A 73 4.96 2.28 15.13
C ASP A 73 5.05 2.32 13.60
N LEU A 74 6.05 1.64 13.01
CA LEU A 74 6.17 1.50 11.56
C LEU A 74 4.98 0.74 10.95
N TYR A 75 4.55 -0.33 11.61
CA TYR A 75 3.38 -1.10 11.19
C TYR A 75 2.11 -0.24 11.21
N THR A 76 1.86 0.41 12.35
CA THR A 76 0.66 1.23 12.57
C THR A 76 0.61 2.42 11.60
N SER A 77 1.70 3.17 11.48
CA SER A 77 1.78 4.29 10.53
C SER A 77 1.62 3.84 9.07
N THR A 78 2.18 2.68 8.70
CA THR A 78 1.99 2.15 7.34
C THR A 78 0.54 1.79 7.07
N ARG A 79 -0.14 1.09 7.99
CA ARG A 79 -1.57 0.78 7.86
C ARG A 79 -2.43 2.04 7.78
N TYR A 80 -2.14 3.04 8.60
CA TYR A 80 -2.86 4.32 8.57
C TYR A 80 -2.72 4.98 7.22
N GLY A 81 -1.51 5.01 6.64
CA GLY A 81 -1.32 5.56 5.30
C GLY A 81 -2.00 4.78 4.19
N LEU A 82 -2.29 3.51 4.40
CA LEU A 82 -3.08 2.67 3.49
C LEU A 82 -4.60 2.74 3.76
N GLY A 83 -5.04 3.48 4.78
CA GLY A 83 -6.45 3.52 5.19
C GLY A 83 -6.97 2.18 5.69
N LEU A 84 -6.10 1.36 6.31
CA LEU A 84 -6.36 0.02 6.80
C LEU A 84 -6.64 0.02 8.31
N PRO A 85 -7.91 0.02 8.74
CA PRO A 85 -8.24 -0.08 10.16
C PRO A 85 -8.04 -1.51 10.69
N GLU A 86 -7.59 -1.62 11.94
CA GLU A 86 -7.37 -2.86 12.66
C GLU A 86 -7.76 -2.72 14.14
N GLY A 87 -8.47 -3.72 14.65
CA GLY A 87 -8.73 -3.84 16.08
C GLY A 87 -9.82 -2.88 16.62
N PRO A 88 -10.17 -3.02 17.91
CA PRO A 88 -11.35 -2.37 18.51
C PRO A 88 -11.22 -0.86 18.73
N LEU A 89 -10.00 -0.32 18.70
CA LEU A 89 -9.76 1.12 18.79
C LEU A 89 -10.23 1.84 17.51
N GLU A 90 -10.06 1.17 16.38
CA GLU A 90 -10.30 1.70 15.03
C GLU A 90 -11.65 1.22 14.49
N LEU A 91 -12.02 -0.02 14.81
CA LEU A 91 -13.28 -0.68 14.43
C LEU A 91 -14.15 -0.88 15.68
N LYS A 92 -14.86 0.18 16.08
CA LYS A 92 -15.75 0.13 17.24
C LYS A 92 -16.95 -0.79 16.96
N SER A 93 -17.20 -1.73 17.86
CA SER A 93 -18.33 -2.65 17.74
C SER A 93 -19.67 -1.91 17.70
N GLY A 94 -20.46 -2.19 16.67
CA GLY A 94 -21.76 -1.55 16.46
C GLY A 94 -21.70 -0.13 15.90
N ASP A 95 -20.50 0.40 15.62
CA ASP A 95 -20.32 1.73 15.04
C ASP A 95 -19.98 1.62 13.55
N GLY A 96 -21.00 1.86 12.71
CA GLY A 96 -20.85 1.94 11.26
C GLY A 96 -20.97 0.64 10.50
N LEU A 97 -20.98 0.77 9.16
CA LEU A 97 -21.08 -0.36 8.24
C LEU A 97 -19.70 -0.83 7.76
N PRO A 98 -19.54 -2.10 7.35
CA PRO A 98 -18.30 -2.56 6.72
C PRO A 98 -17.85 -1.67 5.54
N LEU A 99 -18.79 -1.12 4.78
CA LEU A 99 -18.51 -0.23 3.66
C LEU A 99 -17.96 1.14 4.11
N GLU A 100 -18.25 1.57 5.33
CA GLU A 100 -17.71 2.81 5.92
C GLU A 100 -16.26 2.61 6.39
N THR A 101 -15.80 1.37 6.60
CA THR A 101 -14.44 1.03 7.03
C THR A 101 -13.58 0.45 5.91
N ASN A 102 -13.96 0.70 4.65
CA ASN A 102 -13.26 0.25 3.44
C ASN A 102 -13.26 -1.27 3.20
N ALA A 103 -14.12 -2.04 3.86
CA ALA A 103 -14.16 -3.49 3.72
C ALA A 103 -14.46 -3.96 2.28
N ASP A 104 -15.12 -3.15 1.47
CA ASP A 104 -15.32 -3.40 0.04
C ASP A 104 -14.03 -3.29 -0.77
N PHE A 105 -13.18 -2.30 -0.48
CA PHE A 105 -11.87 -2.16 -1.12
C PHE A 105 -10.88 -3.26 -0.70
N LEU A 106 -11.09 -3.86 0.46
CA LEU A 106 -10.25 -4.94 0.99
C LEU A 106 -10.74 -6.34 0.59
N GLY A 107 -11.83 -6.43 -0.18
CA GLY A 107 -12.44 -7.72 -0.51
C GLY A 107 -13.01 -8.47 0.71
N ALA A 108 -13.22 -7.77 1.83
CA ALA A 108 -13.71 -8.33 3.08
C ALA A 108 -15.25 -8.49 3.09
N VAL A 109 -15.95 -7.94 2.10
CA VAL A 109 -17.38 -8.14 1.86
C VAL A 109 -17.58 -8.84 0.52
N SER A 110 -18.33 -9.94 0.53
CA SER A 110 -18.82 -10.57 -0.69
C SER A 110 -20.33 -10.37 -0.80
N PHE A 111 -20.76 -9.94 -1.97
CA PHE A 111 -22.18 -9.73 -2.33
C PHE A 111 -22.81 -10.96 -3.00
N THR A 112 -22.00 -11.98 -3.31
CA THR A 112 -22.41 -13.22 -3.99
C THR A 112 -22.41 -14.44 -3.07
N LYS A 113 -21.78 -14.35 -1.89
CA LYS A 113 -21.81 -15.42 -0.89
C LYS A 113 -23.20 -15.59 -0.25
N GLY A 114 -23.39 -16.71 0.44
CA GLY A 114 -24.59 -16.99 1.22
C GLY A 114 -24.82 -16.00 2.38
N CYS A 115 -25.89 -16.24 3.13
CA CYS A 115 -26.38 -15.29 4.13
C CYS A 115 -25.41 -15.11 5.32
N TYR A 116 -25.19 -13.86 5.73
CA TYR A 116 -24.46 -13.52 6.95
C TYR A 116 -25.16 -12.39 7.73
N VAL A 117 -24.84 -12.27 9.02
CA VAL A 117 -25.45 -11.27 9.91
C VAL A 117 -25.13 -9.86 9.43
N GLY A 118 -26.14 -9.00 9.31
CA GLY A 118 -25.98 -7.62 8.85
C GLY A 118 -25.86 -7.45 7.32
N GLN A 119 -26.03 -8.54 6.54
CA GLN A 119 -25.96 -8.49 5.09
C GLN A 119 -26.99 -7.57 4.47
N GLU A 120 -28.25 -7.58 4.92
CA GLU A 120 -29.33 -6.78 4.33
C GLU A 120 -28.95 -5.29 4.26
N LEU A 121 -28.45 -4.73 5.35
CA LEU A 121 -28.07 -3.33 5.42
C LEU A 121 -26.81 -3.03 4.59
N THR A 122 -25.84 -3.94 4.60
CA THR A 122 -24.60 -3.82 3.81
C THR A 122 -24.91 -3.84 2.31
N THR A 123 -25.70 -4.82 1.86
CA THR A 123 -26.15 -4.99 0.48
C THR A 123 -27.04 -3.84 0.03
N ARG A 124 -27.99 -3.39 0.86
CA ARG A 124 -28.82 -2.23 0.56
C ARG A 124 -27.97 -0.97 0.34
N THR A 125 -26.98 -0.74 1.19
CA THR A 125 -26.08 0.42 1.07
C THR A 125 -25.24 0.32 -0.21
N HIS A 126 -24.73 -0.87 -0.54
CA HIS A 126 -23.98 -1.10 -1.77
C HIS A 126 -24.82 -0.83 -3.03
N PHE A 127 -26.02 -1.41 -3.14
CA PHE A 127 -26.85 -1.28 -4.34
C PHE A 127 -27.61 0.04 -4.45
N THR A 128 -27.86 0.73 -3.34
CA THR A 128 -28.36 2.12 -3.39
C THR A 128 -27.28 3.09 -3.84
N GLY A 129 -26.00 2.68 -3.83
CA GLY A 129 -24.86 3.47 -4.34
C GLY A 129 -24.45 4.64 -3.45
N VAL A 130 -24.99 4.75 -2.23
CA VAL A 130 -24.76 5.91 -1.37
C VAL A 130 -24.01 5.51 -0.11
N ILE A 131 -22.67 5.54 -0.19
CA ILE A 131 -21.78 5.47 0.98
C ILE A 131 -21.49 6.91 1.40
N ARG A 132 -22.03 7.34 2.54
CA ARG A 132 -21.94 8.73 2.99
C ARG A 132 -20.68 9.02 3.81
N ARG A 133 -20.14 8.00 4.47
CA ARG A 133 -18.96 8.12 5.32
C ARG A 133 -17.93 7.07 4.95
N ARG A 134 -16.65 7.44 5.04
CA ARG A 134 -15.54 6.48 4.95
C ARG A 134 -14.43 6.82 5.91
N LEU A 135 -13.74 5.78 6.34
CA LEU A 135 -12.52 5.87 7.10
C LEU A 135 -11.38 6.26 6.16
N LEU A 136 -10.71 7.36 6.49
CA LEU A 136 -9.70 7.97 5.65
C LEU A 136 -8.40 8.20 6.43
N PRO A 137 -7.24 8.07 5.78
CA PRO A 137 -5.97 8.54 6.32
C PRO A 137 -6.04 10.06 6.54
N ILE A 138 -5.51 10.53 7.65
CA ILE A 138 -5.41 11.94 7.97
C ILE A 138 -4.05 12.33 8.50
N VAL A 139 -3.66 13.55 8.18
CA VAL A 139 -2.60 14.29 8.88
C VAL A 139 -3.27 15.46 9.60
N VAL A 140 -2.94 15.67 10.87
CA VAL A 140 -3.34 16.85 11.63
C VAL A 140 -2.14 17.76 11.84
N ALA A 141 -2.28 19.03 11.46
CA ALA A 141 -1.20 20.02 11.57
C ALA A 141 -0.82 20.36 13.03
N SER A 142 -1.71 20.09 13.99
CA SER A 142 -1.50 20.34 15.42
C SER A 142 -2.10 19.20 16.24
N PRO A 143 -1.51 18.84 17.41
CA PRO A 143 -2.05 17.80 18.27
C PRO A 143 -3.52 18.07 18.62
N VAL A 144 -4.39 17.07 18.43
CA VAL A 144 -5.82 17.15 18.78
C VAL A 144 -6.01 16.70 20.23
N ASP A 145 -6.89 17.36 20.99
CA ASP A 145 -7.24 16.96 22.36
C ASP A 145 -7.97 15.60 22.41
N ALA A 146 -7.70 14.84 23.48
CA ALA A 146 -8.12 13.45 23.72
C ALA A 146 -9.63 13.14 23.60
N GLY A 147 -10.50 14.15 23.65
CA GLY A 147 -11.95 13.98 23.79
C GLY A 147 -12.74 13.71 22.50
N GLN A 148 -12.15 13.91 21.32
CA GLN A 148 -12.82 13.72 20.01
C GLN A 148 -11.90 13.04 18.98
N GLN A 149 -11.01 12.15 19.44
CA GLN A 149 -9.86 11.78 18.64
C GLN A 149 -10.19 10.76 17.53
N PRO A 150 -9.68 11.01 16.30
CA PRO A 150 -9.34 9.95 15.36
C PRO A 150 -8.48 8.88 16.06
N ALA A 151 -8.44 7.65 15.53
CA ALA A 151 -7.38 6.73 15.94
C ALA A 151 -6.06 7.27 15.38
N LEU A 152 -5.31 7.99 16.22
CA LEU A 152 -4.04 8.63 15.93
C LEU A 152 -2.89 7.74 16.42
N ASP A 153 -1.75 7.81 15.73
CA ASP A 153 -0.53 7.15 16.20
C ASP A 153 0.02 7.82 17.48
N SER A 154 0.66 7.01 18.32
CA SER A 154 1.17 7.49 19.63
C SER A 154 2.50 8.23 19.51
N HIS A 155 3.22 8.02 18.40
CA HIS A 155 4.60 8.48 18.24
C HIS A 155 4.72 9.86 17.57
N ASP A 156 3.65 10.40 16.95
CA ASP A 156 3.62 11.81 16.52
C ASP A 156 2.24 12.50 16.66
N LYS A 157 1.15 11.81 17.05
CA LYS A 157 -0.23 12.38 17.24
C LYS A 157 -0.73 13.27 16.09
N GLN A 158 -0.09 13.19 14.95
CA GLN A 158 -0.34 14.00 13.77
C GLN A 158 -0.77 13.13 12.60
N PHE A 159 -0.61 11.81 12.67
CA PHE A 159 -1.04 10.91 11.62
C PHE A 159 -1.97 9.82 12.15
N GLY A 160 -3.00 9.49 11.37
CA GLY A 160 -3.99 8.53 11.82
C GLY A 160 -5.07 8.23 10.80
N ILE A 161 -6.15 7.64 11.29
CA ILE A 161 -7.35 7.35 10.52
C ILE A 161 -8.58 7.89 11.24
N ALA A 162 -9.52 8.45 10.46
CA ALA A 162 -10.80 8.90 10.99
C ALA A 162 -11.94 8.66 10.01
N LEU A 163 -13.14 8.50 10.55
CA LEU A 163 -14.37 8.40 9.79
C LEU A 163 -14.87 9.79 9.42
N PHE A 164 -14.89 10.11 8.13
CA PHE A 164 -15.41 11.37 7.62
C PHE A 164 -16.66 11.17 6.79
N ARG A 165 -17.53 12.18 6.75
CA ARG A 165 -18.53 12.28 5.68
C ARG A 165 -17.85 12.69 4.39
N LEU A 166 -18.10 11.95 3.32
CA LEU A 166 -17.50 12.21 2.02
C LEU A 166 -17.89 13.58 1.43
N ALA A 167 -19.04 14.12 1.81
CA ALA A 167 -19.44 15.46 1.40
C ALA A 167 -18.54 16.55 2.01
N GLU A 168 -18.04 16.33 3.22
CA GLU A 168 -17.19 17.27 3.97
C GLU A 168 -15.72 17.19 3.52
N THR A 169 -15.32 16.12 2.82
CA THR A 169 -13.96 15.94 2.30
C THR A 169 -13.80 16.40 0.85
N ALA A 170 -14.89 16.72 0.16
CA ALA A 170 -14.87 17.06 -1.27
C ALA A 170 -13.96 18.26 -1.60
N ASP A 171 -13.91 19.26 -0.73
CA ASP A 171 -13.07 20.44 -0.94
C ASP A 171 -11.59 20.15 -0.69
N ALA A 172 -11.28 19.31 0.31
CA ALA A 172 -9.93 18.79 0.54
C ALA A 172 -9.45 17.89 -0.63
N ILE A 173 -10.35 17.08 -1.20
CA ILE A 173 -10.05 16.24 -2.38
C ILE A 173 -9.65 17.14 -3.56
N LYS A 174 -10.37 18.25 -3.75
CA LYS A 174 -10.13 19.19 -4.86
C LYS A 174 -8.88 20.04 -4.65
N SER A 175 -8.55 20.44 -3.43
CA SER A 175 -7.35 21.22 -3.12
C SER A 175 -6.06 20.40 -3.18
N GLY A 176 -6.17 19.06 -3.20
CA GLY A 176 -5.01 18.17 -3.17
C GLY A 176 -4.43 17.98 -1.77
N ASP A 177 -5.16 18.41 -0.72
CA ASP A 177 -4.76 18.28 0.69
C ASP A 177 -4.92 16.85 1.23
N ILE A 178 -5.13 15.85 0.36
CA ILE A 178 -5.35 14.46 0.76
C ILE A 178 -4.20 13.58 0.30
N LEU A 179 -3.64 12.86 1.26
CA LEU A 179 -2.70 11.75 1.10
C LEU A 179 -3.36 10.45 0.64
N TRP A 180 -4.40 10.52 -0.19
CA TRP A 180 -4.91 9.35 -0.90
C TRP A 180 -4.89 9.62 -2.38
N SER A 181 -3.77 9.23 -2.98
CA SER A 181 -3.73 8.88 -4.39
C SER A 181 -4.89 7.93 -4.66
N ARG A 182 -5.75 8.28 -5.62
CA ARG A 182 -6.72 7.39 -6.24
C ARG A 182 -6.27 5.94 -6.09
N LEU A 183 -6.97 5.13 -5.29
CA LEU A 183 -7.23 3.77 -5.74
C LEU A 183 -8.07 3.98 -6.99
N THR A 184 -7.39 4.18 -8.12
CA THR A 184 -7.99 3.89 -9.41
C THR A 184 -8.65 2.54 -9.20
N THR A 185 -9.95 2.49 -9.46
CA THR A 185 -10.59 1.34 -10.09
C THR A 185 -9.78 1.02 -11.34
N ALA A 186 -8.57 0.49 -11.16
CA ALA A 186 -7.93 -0.33 -12.14
C ALA A 186 -8.84 -1.54 -12.19
N GLU A 187 -9.45 -1.72 -13.35
CA GLU A 187 -10.06 -2.97 -13.74
C GLU A 187 -9.19 -4.12 -13.21
N PRO A 188 -9.81 -5.21 -12.72
CA PRO A 188 -9.06 -6.38 -12.28
C PRO A 188 -8.06 -6.71 -13.38
N LEU A 189 -6.79 -6.95 -13.00
CA LEU A 189 -5.78 -7.47 -13.91
C LEU A 189 -6.46 -8.62 -14.66
N ALA A 190 -6.65 -8.47 -15.96
CA ALA A 190 -7.15 -9.57 -16.77
C ALA A 190 -6.23 -10.76 -16.49
N ASP A 191 -6.83 -11.91 -16.19
CA ASP A 191 -6.13 -13.19 -16.15
C ASP A 191 -5.60 -13.46 -17.57
N ASP A 192 -4.47 -12.86 -17.92
CA ASP A 192 -3.66 -13.27 -19.06
C ASP A 192 -2.94 -14.55 -18.65
N VAL A 193 -3.72 -15.64 -18.58
CA VAL A 193 -3.20 -16.99 -18.73
C VAL A 193 -2.78 -17.08 -20.19
N ALA A 194 -1.56 -16.66 -20.49
CA ALA A 194 -0.96 -16.94 -21.78
C ALA A 194 -0.82 -18.46 -21.88
N GLU A 195 -1.72 -19.05 -22.67
CA GLU A 195 -1.61 -20.41 -23.18
C GLU A 195 -0.20 -20.62 -23.72
N VAL A 196 0.50 -21.57 -23.13
CA VAL A 196 1.73 -22.12 -23.69
C VAL A 196 1.31 -22.92 -24.92
N GLU A 197 1.27 -22.28 -26.09
CA GLU A 197 1.16 -23.01 -27.35
C GLU A 197 2.43 -23.83 -27.56
N HIS A 198 2.21 -25.14 -27.59
CA HIS A 198 3.13 -26.13 -28.13
C HIS A 198 3.47 -25.79 -29.58
N LEU A 199 4.75 -25.61 -29.88
CA LEU A 199 5.25 -25.79 -31.24
C LEU A 199 6.22 -26.96 -31.25
N GLU A 200 5.72 -28.04 -31.86
CA GLU A 200 6.40 -29.27 -32.17
C GLU A 200 7.63 -29.03 -33.05
N GLU A 201 8.66 -29.84 -32.80
CA GLU A 201 9.86 -29.98 -33.61
C GLU A 201 9.50 -30.41 -35.04
N GLY A 202 10.09 -29.71 -36.02
CA GLY A 202 10.20 -30.12 -37.41
C GLY A 202 11.59 -29.81 -37.93
#